data_AF-M9SG59-F1
#
_entry.id   AF-M9SG59-F1
#
_cell.length_a   1.000
_cell.length_b   1.000
_cell.length_c   1.000
_cell.angle_alpha   90.00
_cell.angle_beta   90.00
_cell.angle_gamma   90.00
#
_symmetry.space_group_name_H-M   'P 1'
#
loop_
_entity.id
_entity.type
_entity.pdbx_description
1 polymer ?
#
loop_
_entity_poly.entity_id
_entity_poly.type
_entity_poly.pdbx_seq_one_letter_code
_entity_poly.pdbx_strand_id
1 'polypeptide(L)'
;MLLGGENSQIDEERRLFYVAMTRAKETTYIVSQNGHQSDFFKEMFPRNDAYGKKVEMTCPLCGGVMILKTNQNGHKFYGCSNYRSKGCKFTRNW
;
A
#
# COMPACT_ATOMS: atom_id res chain seq x y z
N MET A 1 -23.08 -9.22 -7.87
CA MET A 1 -23.30 -10.42 -7.03
C MET A 1 -22.14 -11.36 -7.31
N LEU A 2 -21.03 -11.20 -6.58
CA LEU A 2 -19.90 -12.12 -6.65
C LEU A 2 -19.86 -12.85 -5.32
N LEU A 3 -20.74 -13.84 -5.17
CA LEU A 3 -20.69 -14.79 -4.08
C LEU A 3 -20.59 -16.17 -4.73
N GLY A 4 -19.41 -16.78 -4.66
CA GLY A 4 -19.16 -18.07 -5.24
C GLY A 4 -17.67 -18.39 -5.26
N GLY A 5 -17.11 -18.75 -4.10
CA GLY A 5 -15.74 -19.26 -3.99
C GLY A 5 -15.16 -19.17 -2.59
N GLU A 6 -15.27 -20.25 -1.82
CA GLU A 6 -14.34 -20.70 -0.75
C GLU A 6 -13.86 -19.74 0.37
N ASN A 7 -14.48 -18.59 0.64
CA ASN A 7 -14.05 -17.76 1.79
C ASN A 7 -15.17 -17.00 2.51
N SER A 8 -16.16 -17.74 3.03
CA SER A 8 -17.28 -17.20 3.81
C SER A 8 -16.82 -16.25 4.94
N GLN A 9 -15.70 -16.56 5.59
CA GLN A 9 -15.17 -15.73 6.68
C GLN A 9 -14.66 -14.38 6.18
N ILE A 10 -13.96 -14.33 5.04
CA ILE A 10 -13.49 -13.06 4.44
C ILE A 10 -14.69 -12.24 3.95
N ASP A 11 -15.74 -12.88 3.44
CA ASP A 11 -16.97 -12.21 3.01
C ASP A 11 -17.71 -11.56 4.20
N GLU A 12 -17.74 -12.24 5.34
CA GLU A 12 -18.28 -11.69 6.59
C GLU A 12 -17.44 -10.53 7.13
N GLU A 13 -16.11 -10.68 7.15
CA GLU A 13 -15.19 -9.59 7.55
C GLU A 13 -15.32 -8.36 6.63
N ARG A 14 -15.53 -8.57 5.32
CA ARG A 14 -15.77 -7.50 4.35
C ARG A 14 -17.08 -6.76 4.65
N ARG A 15 -18.14 -7.48 5.04
CA ARG A 15 -19.42 -6.87 5.46
C ARG A 15 -19.24 -6.08 6.75
N LEU A 16 -18.53 -6.61 7.74
CA LEU A 16 -18.22 -5.91 8.98
C LEU A 16 -17.43 -4.62 8.71
N PHE A 17 -16.44 -4.68 7.82
CA PHE A 17 -15.66 -3.51 7.41
C PHE A 17 -16.55 -2.44 6.75
N TYR A 18 -17.43 -2.83 5.82
CA TYR A 18 -18.40 -1.92 5.20
C TYR A 18 -19.36 -1.29 6.23
N VAL A 19 -19.86 -2.08 7.18
CA VAL A 19 -20.73 -1.57 8.26
C VAL A 19 -19.99 -0.53 9.07
N ALA A 20 -18.74 -0.79 9.49
CA ALA A 20 -17.94 0.16 10.27
C ALA A 20 -17.72 1.49 9.54
N MET A 21 -17.38 1.45 8.25
CA MET A 21 -17.17 2.66 7.44
C MET A 21 -18.43 3.50 7.27
N THR A 22 -19.61 2.88 7.30
CA THR A 22 -20.91 3.53 7.08
C THR A 22 -21.63 3.91 8.37
N ARG A 23 -21.05 3.65 9.56
CA ARG A 23 -21.63 4.07 10.85
C ARG A 23 -21.41 5.56 11.15
N ALA A 24 -20.31 6.14 10.70
CA ALA A 24 -20.03 7.56 10.90
C ALA A 24 -20.64 8.41 9.77
N LYS A 25 -21.20 9.57 10.13
CA LYS A 25 -21.90 10.46 9.18
C LYS A 25 -20.98 11.45 8.48
N GLU A 26 -19.95 11.94 9.17
CA GLU A 26 -19.08 13.03 8.67
C GLU A 26 -17.66 12.59 8.37
N THR A 27 -17.03 11.80 9.25
CA THR A 27 -15.63 11.37 9.05
C THR A 27 -15.40 10.01 9.70
N THR A 28 -14.70 9.14 8.98
CA THR A 28 -14.21 7.84 9.47
C THR A 28 -12.68 7.83 9.40
N TYR A 29 -12.03 7.44 10.49
CA TYR A 29 -10.58 7.26 10.52
C TYR A 29 -10.24 5.77 10.44
N ILE A 30 -9.37 5.41 9.50
CA ILE A 30 -8.87 4.05 9.35
C ILE A 30 -7.38 4.05 9.69
N VAL A 31 -7.03 3.34 10.76
CA VAL A 31 -5.64 3.25 11.25
C VAL A 31 -5.05 1.91 10.81
N SER A 32 -3.84 1.95 10.26
CA SER A 32 -3.13 0.75 9.83
C SER A 32 -1.63 0.90 10.01
N GLN A 33 -0.95 -0.20 10.34
CA GLN A 33 0.49 -0.24 10.47
C GLN A 33 1.15 -0.54 9.13
N ASN A 34 2.20 0.21 8.79
CA ASN A 34 2.99 -0.07 7.58
C ASN A 34 3.58 -1.49 7.64
N GLY A 35 3.34 -2.28 6.57
CA GLY A 35 3.81 -3.66 6.46
C GLY A 35 2.79 -4.72 6.94
N HIS A 36 1.84 -4.35 7.79
CA HIS A 36 0.82 -5.26 8.33
C HIS A 36 -0.60 -4.74 8.03
N GLN A 37 -0.84 -4.38 6.77
CA GLN A 37 -2.12 -3.81 6.34
C GLN A 37 -3.11 -4.91 5.95
N SER A 38 -4.37 -4.78 6.39
CA SER A 38 -5.48 -5.61 5.94
C SER A 38 -5.66 -5.52 4.42
N ASP A 39 -6.16 -6.58 3.78
CA ASP A 39 -6.38 -6.57 2.33
C ASP A 39 -7.44 -5.54 1.92
N PHE A 40 -8.50 -5.39 2.73
CA PHE A 40 -9.49 -4.30 2.58
C PHE A 40 -8.87 -2.89 2.57
N PHE A 41 -7.82 -2.67 3.38
CA PHE A 41 -7.10 -1.39 3.41
C PHE A 41 -6.34 -1.15 2.10
N LYS A 42 -5.68 -2.19 1.57
CA LYS A 42 -4.94 -2.13 0.31
C LYS A 42 -5.87 -1.96 -0.90
N GLU A 43 -7.06 -2.55 -0.86
CA GLU A 43 -8.10 -2.38 -1.88
C GLU A 43 -8.61 -0.93 -1.94
N MET A 44 -8.87 -0.32 -0.78
CA MET A 44 -9.42 1.04 -0.70
C MET A 44 -8.39 2.14 -0.92
N PHE A 45 -7.16 1.93 -0.43
CA PHE A 45 -6.02 2.83 -0.59
C PHE A 45 -4.94 2.15 -1.42
N PRO A 46 -5.13 2.03 -2.74
CA PRO A 46 -4.09 1.47 -3.59
C PRO A 46 -2.84 2.34 -3.44
N ARG A 47 -1.73 1.72 -3.04
CA ARG A 47 -0.43 2.39 -3.08
C ARG A 47 -0.08 2.58 -4.55
N ASN A 48 -0.31 3.78 -5.07
CA ASN A 48 0.16 4.18 -6.38
C ASN A 48 1.46 4.97 -6.23
N ASP A 49 2.41 4.73 -7.13
CA ASP A 49 3.61 5.55 -7.22
C ASP A 49 3.27 6.92 -7.84
N ALA A 50 4.28 7.79 -7.95
CA ALA A 50 4.12 9.12 -8.55
C ALA A 50 3.60 9.10 -10.01
N TYR A 51 3.59 7.93 -10.64
CA TYR A 51 3.13 7.70 -12.01
C TYR A 51 1.81 6.91 -12.07
N GLY A 52 1.12 6.73 -10.94
CA GLY A 52 -0.16 6.02 -10.88
C GLY A 52 -0.03 4.49 -10.98
N LYS A 53 1.19 3.95 -10.96
CA LYS A 53 1.45 2.51 -11.03
C LYS A 53 1.41 1.89 -9.64
N LYS A 54 0.83 0.69 -9.53
CA LYS A 54 0.76 -0.05 -8.28
C LYS A 54 2.17 -0.24 -7.71
N VAL A 55 2.37 0.20 -6.47
CA VAL A 55 3.65 0.05 -5.75
C VAL A 55 3.77 -1.40 -5.30
N GLU A 56 4.67 -2.13 -5.94
CA GLU A 56 4.88 -3.56 -5.66
C GLU A 56 5.86 -3.81 -4.50
N MET A 57 6.70 -2.84 -4.13
CA MET A 57 7.81 -3.08 -3.21
C MET A 57 7.92 -2.03 -2.10
N THR A 58 8.10 -2.53 -0.87
CA THR A 58 8.41 -1.74 0.32
C THR A 58 9.90 -1.81 0.66
N CYS A 59 10.41 -0.73 1.23
CA CYS A 59 11.78 -0.65 1.70
C CYS A 59 11.94 -1.51 2.97
N PRO A 60 12.86 -2.47 3.01
CA PRO A 60 13.07 -3.33 4.18
C PRO A 60 13.67 -2.58 5.37
N LEU A 61 14.31 -1.42 5.16
CA LEU A 61 14.93 -0.65 6.25
C LEU A 61 13.95 0.26 6.99
N CYS A 62 12.96 0.83 6.31
CA CYS A 62 12.10 1.87 6.90
C CYS A 62 10.61 1.72 6.60
N GLY A 63 10.20 0.67 5.88
CA GLY A 63 8.82 0.44 5.45
C GLY A 63 8.29 1.44 4.41
N GLY A 64 9.15 2.34 3.92
CA GLY A 64 8.81 3.32 2.88
C GLY A 64 8.51 2.68 1.53
N VAL A 65 7.94 3.43 0.61
CA VAL A 65 7.64 2.97 -0.76
C VAL A 65 8.92 2.94 -1.59
N MET A 66 9.14 1.90 -2.38
CA MET A 66 10.22 1.86 -3.36
C MET A 66 9.72 2.44 -4.69
N ILE A 67 10.43 3.44 -5.21
CA ILE A 67 10.08 4.16 -6.44
C ILE A 67 11.09 3.81 -7.52
N LEU A 68 10.62 3.50 -8.73
CA LEU A 68 11.49 3.33 -9.88
C LEU A 68 12.12 4.67 -10.28
N LYS A 69 13.44 4.71 -10.37
CA LYS A 69 14.24 5.87 -10.79
C LYS A 69 15.24 5.46 -11.86
N THR A 70 15.69 6.42 -12.64
CA THR A 70 16.73 6.25 -13.64
C THR A 70 17.97 7.04 -13.19
N ASN A 71 19.14 6.41 -13.22
CA ASN A 71 20.40 7.10 -12.93
C ASN A 71 20.88 7.91 -14.15
N GLN A 72 21.94 8.70 -13.99
CA GLN A 72 22.52 9.50 -15.09
C GLN A 72 23.03 8.64 -16.26
N ASN A 73 23.38 7.37 -15.98
CA ASN A 73 23.86 6.41 -16.97
C ASN A 73 22.71 5.64 -17.66
N GLY A 74 21.45 6.01 -17.42
CA GLY A 74 20.27 5.37 -18.01
C GLY A 74 19.83 4.04 -17.35
N HIS A 75 20.53 3.55 -16.34
CA HIS A 75 20.16 2.34 -15.62
C HIS A 75 18.99 2.62 -14.65
N LYS A 76 18.02 1.72 -14.66
CA LYS A 76 16.86 1.75 -13.78
C LYS A 76 17.18 1.11 -12.43
N PHE A 77 16.72 1.72 -11.36
CA PHE A 77 16.85 1.20 -10.00
C PHE A 77 15.65 1.61 -9.15
N TYR A 78 15.35 0.82 -8.12
CA TYR A 78 14.40 1.19 -7.10
C TYR A 78 15.11 1.99 -5.99
N GLY A 79 14.60 3.19 -5.70
CA GLY A 79 15.06 4.02 -4.58
C GLY A 79 13.95 4.24 -3.55
N CYS A 80 14.31 4.26 -2.26
CA CYS A 80 13.35 4.52 -1.19
C CYS A 80 12.75 5.94 -1.28
N SER A 81 11.41 6.05 -1.16
CA SER A 81 10.69 7.32 -1.07
C SER A 81 11.12 8.16 0.13
N ASN A 82 11.54 7.51 1.22
CA ASN A 82 12.00 8.15 2.44
C ASN A 82 13.48 8.57 2.40
N TYR A 83 14.13 8.53 1.24
CA TYR A 83 15.52 9.00 1.09
C TYR A 83 15.67 10.47 1.53
N ARG A 84 14.80 11.36 1.06
CA ARG A 84 14.87 12.79 1.39
C ARG A 84 14.30 13.11 2.78
N SER A 85 13.21 12.43 3.18
CA SER A 85 12.47 12.75 4.41
C SER A 85 13.07 12.13 5.66
N LYS A 86 13.62 10.92 5.58
CA LYS A 86 14.19 10.18 6.72
C LYS A 86 15.66 9.76 6.53
N GLY A 87 16.30 10.16 5.44
CA GLY A 87 17.68 9.78 5.15
C GLY A 87 17.87 8.29 4.78
N CYS A 88 16.82 7.58 4.39
CA CYS A 88 16.91 6.14 4.07
C CYS A 88 17.65 5.91 2.74
N LYS A 89 18.87 5.35 2.79
CA LYS A 89 19.75 5.13 1.62
C LYS A 89 19.54 3.79 0.91
N PHE A 90 18.48 3.05 1.23
CA PHE A 90 18.23 1.75 0.60
C PHE A 90 17.90 1.91 -0.89
N THR A 91 18.65 1.18 -1.72
CA THR A 91 18.42 1.05 -3.16
C THR A 91 18.48 -0.42 -3.57
N ARG A 92 17.80 -0.78 -4.66
CA ARG A 92 17.81 -2.13 -5.24
C ARG A 92 17.82 -2.00 -6.77
N ASN A 93 18.56 -2.87 -7.45
CA ASN A 93 18.55 -2.90 -8.92
C ASN A 93 17.14 -3.28 -9.41
N TRP A 94 16.72 -2.67 -10.53
CA TRP A 94 15.45 -2.99 -11.20
C TRP A 94 15.58 -4.33 -11.92
#